data_AF-A0A0D5YS98-F1
#
_entry.id   AF-A0A0D5YS98-F1
#
_cell.length_a   1.000
_cell.length_b   1.000
_cell.length_c   1.000
_cell.angle_alpha   90.00
_cell.angle_beta   90.00
_cell.angle_gamma   90.00
#
_symmetry.space_group_name_H-M   'P 1'
#
loop_
_entity.id
_entity.type
_entity.pdbx_description
1 polymer ?
#
loop_
_entity_poly.entity_id
_entity_poly.type
_entity_poly.pdbx_seq_one_letter_code
_entity_poly.pdbx_strand_id
1 'polypeptide(L)'
;MLGLLNGKYKTVGAAIEPLGDATITIFTDKNALPGDQFLPGDQFLPGDQFLPGDQFLPGDQFTLGNNKAQLVSRKRGQMVVRVQ
;
A
#
# COMPACT_ATOMS: atom_id res chain seq x y z
N MET A 1 -2.57 12.60 1.91
CA MET A 1 -2.39 11.17 2.20
C MET A 1 -1.37 11.05 3.32
N LEU A 2 -1.83 10.71 4.53
CA LEU A 2 -0.92 10.41 5.64
C LEU A 2 -0.68 8.89 5.66
N GLY A 3 0.57 8.49 5.92
CA GLY A 3 0.95 7.08 6.02
C GLY A 3 1.66 6.81 7.35
N LEU A 4 1.41 5.65 7.95
CA LEU A 4 2.17 5.16 9.10
C LEU A 4 2.95 3.92 8.70
N LEU A 5 4.25 3.93 8.98
CA LEU A 5 5.11 2.76 8.87
C LEU A 5 5.30 2.15 10.25
N ASN A 6 5.02 0.86 10.40
CA ASN A 6 5.23 0.11 11.63
C ASN A 6 6.04 -1.17 11.34
N GLY A 7 7.12 -1.38 12.06
CA GLY A 7 8.03 -2.53 11.89
C GLY A 7 9.46 -2.09 11.56
N LYS A 8 10.26 -3.05 11.11
CA LYS A 8 11.67 -2.81 10.77
C LYS A 8 11.78 -2.06 9.44
N TYR A 9 12.70 -1.11 9.38
CA TYR A 9 13.03 -0.38 8.17
C TYR A 9 14.52 -0.03 8.16
N LYS A 10 15.02 0.32 6.99
CA LYS A 10 16.35 0.93 6.82
C LYS A 10 16.23 2.25 6.08
N THR A 11 17.16 3.15 6.32
CA THR A 11 17.27 4.41 5.60
C THR A 11 18.32 4.27 4.51
N VAL A 12 17.96 4.59 3.26
CA VAL A 12 18.87 4.57 2.10
C VAL A 12 18.91 6.00 1.53
N GLY A 13 19.94 6.75 1.90
CA GLY A 13 19.97 8.19 1.62
C GLY A 13 18.80 8.90 2.32
N ALA A 14 17.97 9.59 1.53
CA ALA A 14 16.74 10.23 2.02
C ALA A 14 15.50 9.32 1.99
N ALA A 15 15.61 8.09 1.46
CA ALA A 15 14.50 7.15 1.36
C ALA A 15 14.41 6.24 2.59
N ILE A 16 13.18 5.81 2.91
CA ILE A 16 12.91 4.78 3.91
C ILE A 16 12.48 3.52 3.17
N GLU A 17 13.23 2.43 3.37
CA GLU A 17 12.90 1.11 2.84
C GLU A 17 12.35 0.23 3.97
N PRO A 18 11.05 -0.13 3.93
CA PRO A 18 10.48 -1.08 4.87
C PRO A 18 11.08 -2.48 4.63
N LEU A 19 11.26 -3.24 5.71
CA LEU A 19 11.81 -4.61 5.66
C LEU A 19 10.70 -5.63 5.92
N GLY A 20 10.99 -6.92 5.72
CA GLY A 20 10.02 -8.00 5.89
C GLY A 20 9.17 -7.86 7.15
N ASP A 21 7.87 -8.12 6.99
CA ASP A 21 6.80 -7.97 7.98
C ASP A 21 6.44 -6.54 8.41
N ALA A 22 7.14 -5.52 7.93
CA ALA A 22 6.72 -4.14 8.15
C ALA A 22 5.36 -3.89 7.52
N THR A 23 4.57 -3.05 8.17
CA THR A 23 3.24 -2.66 7.71
C THR A 23 3.19 -1.17 7.41
N ILE A 24 2.55 -0.83 6.31
CA ILE A 24 2.26 0.55 5.93
C ILE A 24 0.76 0.72 5.97
N THR A 25 0.31 1.62 6.84
CA THR A 25 -1.08 2.06 6.89
C THR A 25 -1.22 3.33 6.09
N ILE A 26 -2.08 3.31 5.07
CA ILE A 26 -2.40 4.46 4.23
C ILE A 26 -3.79 4.96 4.63
N PHE A 27 -3.88 6.22 5.06
CA PHE A 27 -5.15 6.88 5.33
C PHE A 27 -5.62 7.62 4.08
N THR A 28 -6.82 7.29 3.62
CA THR A 28 -7.52 7.95 2.53
C THR A 28 -8.71 8.71 3.11
N ASP A 29 -8.75 10.02 2.86
CA ASP A 29 -9.70 10.93 3.52
C ASP A 29 -11.12 10.86 2.93
N LYS A 30 -11.43 9.86 2.08
CA LYS A 30 -12.63 9.89 1.24
C LYS A 30 -13.39 8.56 1.28
N ASN A 31 -14.70 8.65 1.55
CA ASN A 31 -15.68 7.62 1.22
C ASN A 31 -15.50 7.28 -0.27
N ALA A 32 -15.01 6.07 -0.56
CA ALA A 32 -14.65 5.66 -1.91
C ALA A 32 -15.80 5.94 -2.90
N LEU A 33 -15.54 6.76 -3.92
CA LEU A 33 -16.33 6.78 -5.15
C LEU A 33 -16.24 5.39 -5.80
N PRO A 34 -17.16 4.97 -6.68
CA PRO A 34 -16.93 3.79 -7.51
C PRO A 34 -15.77 4.10 -8.46
N GLY A 35 -14.58 3.61 -8.16
CA GLY A 35 -13.44 3.59 -9.08
C GLY A 35 -13.05 2.15 -9.42
N ASP A 36 -11.93 2.03 -10.10
CA ASP A 36 -11.49 0.77 -10.71
C ASP A 36 -11.26 -0.30 -9.64
N GLN A 37 -11.69 -1.53 -9.93
CA GLN A 37 -11.47 -2.68 -9.07
C GLN A 37 -10.18 -3.37 -9.50
N PHE A 38 -9.17 -3.32 -8.64
CA PHE A 38 -7.88 -3.97 -8.87
C PHE A 38 -7.95 -5.41 -8.37
N LEU A 39 -7.29 -6.32 -9.09
CA LEU A 39 -7.31 -7.75 -8.81
C LEU A 39 -5.93 -8.22 -8.28
N PRO A 40 -5.91 -9.33 -7.51
CA PRO A 40 -4.65 -9.91 -7.07
C PRO A 40 -3.76 -10.27 -8.26
N GLY A 41 -2.58 -9.65 -8.34
CA GLY A 41 -1.60 -9.85 -9.41
C GLY A 41 -1.37 -8.62 -10.28
N ASP A 42 -2.15 -7.56 -10.13
CA ASP A 42 -1.87 -6.27 -10.76
C ASP A 42 -0.50 -5.75 -10.30
N GLN A 43 0.40 -5.46 -11.25
CA GLN A 43 1.71 -4.90 -10.97
C GLN A 43 1.67 -3.38 -11.02
N PHE A 44 2.03 -2.76 -9.90
CA PHE A 44 2.22 -1.31 -9.82
C PHE A 44 3.71 -0.96 -9.87
N LEU A 45 4.04 0.04 -10.68
CA LEU A 45 5.37 0.58 -10.81
C LEU A 45 5.56 1.78 -9.88
N PRO A 46 6.81 2.09 -9.46
CA PRO A 46 7.10 3.32 -8.74
C PRO A 46 6.60 4.54 -9.54
N GLY A 47 5.66 5.29 -8.96
CA GLY A 47 5.04 6.45 -9.59
C GLY A 47 3.55 6.30 -9.89
N ASP A 48 3.01 5.08 -9.82
CA ASP A 48 1.57 4.87 -9.95
C ASP A 48 0.82 5.61 -8.83
N GLN A 49 -0.19 6.37 -9.24
CA GLN A 49 -1.02 7.14 -8.32
C GLN A 49 -2.28 6.35 -7.97
N PHE A 50 -2.48 6.11 -6.68
CA PHE A 50 -3.75 5.61 -6.16
C PHE A 50 -4.81 6.69 -6.30
N LEU A 51 -5.80 6.46 -7.16
CA LEU A 51 -6.85 7.41 -7.44
C LEU A 51 -8.04 7.23 -6.49
N PRO A 52 -8.78 8.31 -6.20
CA PRO A 52 -10.00 8.21 -5.42
C PRO A 52 -11.04 7.34 -6.12
N GLY A 53 -11.31 6.17 -5.54
CA GLY A 53 -12.32 5.22 -6.00
C GLY A 53 -11.78 3.83 -6.24
N ASP A 54 -10.46 3.71 -6.37
CA ASP A 54 -9.76 2.44 -6.49
C ASP A 54 -10.17 1.46 -5.37
N GLN A 55 -10.59 0.27 -5.77
CA GLN A 55 -11.00 -0.80 -4.86
C GLN A 55 -9.89 -1.86 -4.80
N PHE A 56 -9.20 -1.88 -3.66
CA PHE A 56 -8.21 -2.90 -3.31
C PHE A 56 -8.82 -3.97 -2.41
N LEU A 57 -8.52 -5.22 -2.72
CA LEU A 57 -8.97 -6.40 -1.99
C LEU A 57 -7.83 -6.98 -1.15
N PRO A 58 -8.12 -7.49 0.08
CA PRO A 58 -7.12 -8.23 0.83
C PRO A 58 -6.57 -9.38 -0.03
N GLY A 59 -5.25 -9.44 -0.15
CA GLY A 59 -4.57 -10.39 -1.03
C GLY A 59 -3.84 -9.73 -2.20
N ASP A 60 -4.24 -8.53 -2.62
CA ASP A 60 -3.59 -7.78 -3.70
C ASP A 60 -2.11 -7.57 -3.40
N GLN A 61 -1.27 -7.73 -4.42
CA GLN A 61 0.18 -7.64 -4.30
C GLN A 61 0.69 -6.38 -4.99
N PHE A 62 1.71 -5.75 -4.40
CA PHE A 62 2.32 -4.52 -4.89
C PHE A 62 3.83 -4.62 -4.78
N THR A 63 4.52 -3.77 -5.53
CA THR A 63 5.96 -3.58 -5.40
C THR A 63 6.21 -2.23 -4.70
N LEU A 64 6.90 -2.26 -3.57
CA LEU A 64 7.29 -1.07 -2.80
C LEU A 64 8.82 -0.96 -2.81
N GLY A 65 9.34 -0.19 -3.78
CA GLY A 65 10.77 -0.16 -4.06
C GLY A 65 11.23 -1.52 -4.60
N ASN A 66 12.10 -2.20 -3.86
CA ASN A 66 12.57 -3.55 -4.21
C ASN A 66 11.83 -4.67 -3.45
N ASN A 67 10.85 -4.34 -2.62
CA ASN A 67 10.14 -5.32 -1.82
C ASN A 67 8.76 -5.63 -2.41
N LYS A 68 8.32 -6.89 -2.24
CA LYS A 68 6.93 -7.25 -2.46
C LYS A 68 6.12 -6.87 -1.24
N ALA A 69 4.87 -6.49 -1.47
CA ALA A 69 3.97 -6.14 -0.40
C ALA A 69 2.56 -6.65 -0.73
N GLN A 70 1.74 -6.86 0.29
CA GLN A 70 0.40 -7.40 0.14
C GLN A 70 -0.60 -6.59 0.95
N LEU A 71 -1.76 -6.28 0.37
CA LEU A 71 -2.86 -5.71 1.12
C LEU A 71 -3.37 -6.75 2.12
N VAL A 72 -3.27 -6.44 3.41
CA VAL A 72 -3.77 -7.33 4.47
C VAL A 72 -5.14 -6.90 4.97
N SER A 73 -5.46 -5.61 4.90
CA SER A 73 -6.76 -5.13 5.35
C SER A 73 -7.16 -3.82 4.67
N ARG A 74 -8.45 -3.68 4.40
CA ARG A 74 -9.09 -2.43 4.00
C ARG A 74 -10.27 -2.16 4.93
N LYS A 75 -10.25 -1.02 5.61
CA LYS A 75 -11.38 -0.47 6.38
C LYS A 75 -11.63 0.96 5.92
N ARG A 76 -12.80 1.54 6.22
CA ARG A 76 -13.20 2.88 5.75
C ARG A 76 -12.04 3.89 5.82
N GLY A 77 -11.51 4.28 4.66
CA GLY A 77 -10.42 5.26 4.57
C GLY A 77 -9.06 4.77 5.07
N GLN A 78 -8.86 3.47 5.28
CA GLN A 78 -7.62 2.91 5.81
C GLN A 78 -7.26 1.62 5.06
N MET A 79 -6.07 1.60 4.49
CA MET A 79 -5.48 0.41 3.87
C MET A 79 -4.24 0.01 4.64
N VAL A 80 -4.09 -1.27 4.94
CA VAL A 80 -2.90 -1.82 5.59
C VAL A 80 -2.24 -2.76 4.61
N VAL A 81 -0.99 -2.46 4.28
CA VAL A 81 -0.14 -3.23 3.38
C VAL A 81 1.01 -3.83 4.20
N ARG A 82 1.27 -5.13 4.07
CA ARG A 82 2.40 -5.82 4.72
C ARG A 82 3.49 -6.12 3.70
N VAL A 83 4.72 -5.78 4.03
CA VAL A 83 5.91 -6.12 3.23
C VAL A 83 6.27 -7.59 3.45
N GLN A 84 6.57 -8.29 2.36
CA GLN A 84 7.01 -9.69 2.35
C GLN A 84 8.54 -9.78 2.33
#